data_AF-A0A7C1VZJ1-F1
#
_entry.id   AF-A0A7C1VZJ1-F1
#
_cell.length_a   1.000
_cell.length_b   1.000
_cell.length_c   1.000
_cell.angle_alpha   90.00
_cell.angle_beta   90.00
_cell.angle_gamma   90.00
#
_symmetry.space_group_name_H-M   'P 1'
#
loop_
_entity.id
_entity.type
_entity.pdbx_description
1 polymer ?
#
loop_
_entity_poly.entity_id
_entity_poly.type
_entity_poly.pdbx_seq_one_letter_code
_entity_poly.pdbx_strand_id
1 'polypeptide(L)'
;MVSYKTILLQNIDDEDFMFEYNASEGNPPWLMPKSEVVKYPEFLAVHALKHLIDKILNKRGERTNNQVLRDELANQIIVGEESSPQQAQPTPSEKLRKEVDELNQPSTLDKILTKRKKETEHKEEIAKEEKGEVSKIEERFEGLGGTGTTTSVVKASEEIKKVAKKALKQPKKTGALPTKKELLDFAEHELNMTMDEKTTKKLNKMAVPDLITELNYSAPGKD
;
A
#
# COMPACT_ATOMS: atom_id res chain seq x y z
N MET A 1 -7.08 -14.17 -20.29
CA MET A 1 -7.58 -13.67 -18.99
C MET A 1 -7.89 -14.87 -18.14
N VAL A 2 -7.30 -14.99 -16.95
CA VAL A 2 -7.68 -16.03 -15.99
C VAL A 2 -8.74 -15.39 -15.10
N SER A 3 -10.00 -15.77 -15.29
CA SER A 3 -11.09 -15.40 -14.39
C SER A 3 -11.24 -16.50 -13.37
N TYR A 4 -11.03 -16.19 -12.10
CA TYR A 4 -11.33 -17.11 -11.01
C TYR A 4 -12.82 -17.01 -10.68
N LYS A 5 -13.49 -18.15 -10.50
CA LYS A 5 -14.84 -18.17 -9.96
C LYS A 5 -14.80 -17.73 -8.50
N THR A 6 -15.74 -16.89 -8.10
CA THR A 6 -15.88 -16.45 -6.71
C THR A 6 -17.16 -17.02 -6.10
N ILE A 7 -17.08 -17.45 -4.84
CA ILE A 7 -18.18 -18.04 -4.09
C ILE A 7 -18.44 -17.15 -2.88
N LEU A 8 -19.72 -16.89 -2.62
CA LEU A 8 -20.21 -16.19 -1.45
C LEU A 8 -20.42 -17.23 -0.33
N LEU A 9 -19.63 -17.13 0.74
CA LEU A 9 -19.78 -17.97 1.91
C LEU A 9 -20.33 -17.14 3.07
N GLN A 10 -21.23 -17.72 3.84
CA GLN A 10 -21.76 -17.16 5.07
C GLN A 10 -21.36 -18.01 6.28
N ASN A 11 -20.79 -17.38 7.30
CA ASN A 11 -20.51 -18.08 8.55
C ASN A 11 -21.79 -18.28 9.36
N ILE A 12 -22.27 -19.52 9.46
CA ILE A 12 -23.45 -19.91 10.26
C ILE A 12 -23.11 -20.23 11.73
N ASP A 13 -21.83 -20.22 12.11
CA ASP A 13 -21.38 -20.42 13.48
C ASP A 13 -21.49 -19.12 14.30
N ASP A 14 -21.63 -19.25 15.62
CA ASP A 14 -21.74 -18.10 16.54
C ASP A 14 -20.39 -17.41 16.82
N GLU A 15 -19.30 -18.02 16.36
CA GLU A 15 -17.93 -17.58 16.55
C GLU A 15 -17.28 -17.20 15.23
N ASP A 16 -16.34 -16.26 15.31
CA ASP A 16 -15.47 -15.96 14.20
C ASP A 16 -14.65 -17.20 13.82
N PHE A 17 -14.46 -17.39 12.52
CA PHE A 17 -13.77 -18.54 11.98
C PHE A 17 -12.49 -18.06 11.29
N MET A 18 -11.35 -18.58 11.75
CA MET A 18 -10.06 -18.35 11.10
C MET A 18 -9.56 -19.63 10.46
N PHE A 19 -9.05 -19.53 9.24
CA PHE A 19 -8.43 -20.65 8.56
C PHE A 19 -7.19 -20.19 7.78
N GLU A 20 -6.24 -21.10 7.64
CA GLU A 20 -4.99 -20.85 6.92
C GLU A 20 -5.01 -21.60 5.60
N TYR A 21 -4.51 -20.98 4.54
CA TYR A 21 -4.35 -21.62 3.23
C TYR A 21 -2.90 -21.46 2.79
N ASN A 22 -2.21 -22.58 2.55
CA ASN A 22 -0.78 -22.60 2.25
C ASN A 22 0.06 -21.81 3.29
N ALA A 23 0.01 -22.23 4.56
CA ALA A 23 0.83 -21.64 5.63
C ALA A 23 2.34 -21.64 5.28
N SER A 24 2.80 -22.64 4.53
CA SER A 24 4.19 -22.74 4.05
C SER A 24 4.65 -21.58 3.15
N GLU A 25 3.71 -20.89 2.49
CA GLU A 25 4.02 -19.73 1.63
C GLU A 25 3.98 -18.41 2.41
N GLY A 26 3.70 -18.44 3.72
CA GLY A 26 3.61 -17.25 4.55
C GLY A 26 2.31 -16.45 4.34
N ASN A 27 1.26 -17.08 3.82
CA ASN A 27 -0.04 -16.43 3.69
C ASN A 27 -0.66 -16.18 5.06
N PRO A 28 -1.19 -14.97 5.33
CA PRO A 28 -1.85 -14.68 6.60
C PRO A 28 -3.14 -15.51 6.75
N PRO A 29 -3.56 -15.79 7.99
CA PRO A 29 -4.82 -16.46 8.26
C PRO A 29 -5.99 -15.61 7.75
N TRP A 30 -6.96 -16.26 7.13
CA TRP A 30 -8.18 -15.64 6.65
C TRP A 30 -9.22 -15.65 7.76
N LEU A 31 -9.72 -14.46 8.11
CA LEU A 31 -10.80 -14.28 9.09
C LEU A 31 -12.15 -14.22 8.36
N MET A 32 -13.09 -15.04 8.82
CA MET A 32 -14.49 -15.03 8.41
C MET A 32 -15.34 -14.65 9.64
N PRO A 33 -15.86 -13.41 9.70
CA PRO A 33 -16.65 -12.93 10.84
C PRO A 33 -17.95 -13.72 10.97
N LYS A 34 -18.48 -13.82 12.19
CA LYS A 34 -19.78 -14.47 12.43
C LYS A 34 -20.90 -13.81 11.64
N SER A 35 -21.78 -14.63 11.04
CA SER A 35 -22.97 -14.18 10.29
C SER A 35 -22.70 -13.23 9.10
N GLU A 36 -21.45 -13.00 8.71
CA GLU A 36 -21.12 -12.15 7.57
C GLU A 36 -20.97 -12.97 6.28
N VAL A 37 -21.37 -12.38 5.16
CA VAL A 37 -21.20 -12.97 3.83
C VAL A 37 -19.92 -12.43 3.21
N VAL A 38 -18.95 -13.31 3.00
CA VAL A 38 -17.63 -12.95 2.45
C VAL A 38 -17.43 -13.62 1.10
N LYS A 39 -16.84 -12.88 0.15
CA LYS A 39 -16.53 -13.38 -1.18
C LYS A 39 -15.13 -14.00 -1.19
N TYR A 40 -15.02 -15.26 -1.59
CA TYR A 40 -13.75 -15.95 -1.70
C TYR A 40 -13.58 -16.56 -3.10
N PRO A 41 -12.33 -16.71 -3.60
CA PRO A 41 -12.05 -17.55 -4.76
C PRO A 41 -12.50 -19.00 -4.50
N GLU A 42 -12.93 -19.71 -5.55
CA GLU A 42 -13.44 -21.09 -5.47
C GLU A 42 -12.54 -22.04 -4.66
N PHE A 43 -11.24 -22.06 -4.93
CA PHE A 43 -10.29 -22.94 -4.24
C PHE A 43 -10.21 -22.65 -2.72
N LEU A 44 -10.29 -21.38 -2.35
CA LEU A 44 -10.21 -20.93 -0.97
C LEU A 44 -11.54 -21.19 -0.26
N ALA A 45 -12.65 -20.97 -0.96
CA ALA A 45 -13.99 -21.23 -0.48
C ALA A 45 -14.19 -22.72 -0.16
N VAL A 46 -13.78 -23.63 -1.04
CA VAL A 46 -13.84 -25.09 -0.80
C VAL A 46 -13.04 -25.50 0.43
N HIS A 47 -11.86 -24.89 0.62
CA HIS A 47 -11.03 -25.16 1.79
C HIS A 47 -11.67 -24.64 3.08
N ALA A 48 -12.13 -23.38 3.08
CA ALA A 48 -12.83 -22.76 4.21
C ALA A 48 -14.08 -23.55 4.60
N LEU A 49 -14.89 -23.95 3.61
CA LEU A 49 -16.11 -24.72 3.78
C LEU A 49 -15.84 -26.05 4.50
N LYS A 50 -14.81 -26.78 4.08
CA LYS A 50 -14.42 -28.05 4.70
C LYS A 50 -14.14 -27.87 6.19
N HIS A 51 -13.31 -26.89 6.54
CA HIS A 51 -12.90 -26.64 7.93
C HIS A 51 -14.02 -26.05 8.78
N LEU A 52 -14.86 -25.19 8.20
CA LEU A 52 -16.03 -24.63 8.88
C LEU A 52 -17.06 -25.73 9.20
N ILE A 53 -17.35 -26.63 8.25
CA ILE A 53 -18.23 -27.78 8.48
C ILE A 53 -17.65 -28.69 9.57
N ASP A 54 -16.37 -29.00 9.51
CA ASP A 54 -15.72 -29.85 10.52
C ASP A 54 -15.80 -29.18 11.92
N LYS A 55 -15.61 -27.85 12.02
CA LYS A 55 -15.78 -27.09 13.27
C LYS A 55 -17.21 -27.20 13.81
N ILE A 56 -18.21 -27.01 12.94
CA ILE A 56 -19.63 -27.06 13.32
C ILE A 56 -20.03 -28.48 13.76
N LEU A 57 -19.58 -29.52 13.06
CA LEU A 57 -19.85 -30.91 13.42
C LEU A 57 -19.21 -31.28 14.76
N ASN A 58 -17.96 -30.85 14.99
CA ASN A 58 -17.27 -31.04 16.27
C ASN A 58 -18.01 -30.35 17.42
N LYS A 59 -18.54 -29.14 17.21
CA LYS A 59 -19.37 -28.44 18.21
C LYS A 59 -20.68 -29.16 18.51
N ARG A 60 -21.31 -29.75 17.48
CA ARG A 60 -22.57 -30.51 17.63
C ARG A 60 -22.35 -31.92 18.22
N GLY A 61 -21.11 -32.37 18.38
CA GLY A 61 -20.79 -33.73 18.84
C GLY A 61 -21.14 -34.81 17.81
N GLU A 62 -21.33 -34.43 16.55
CA GLU A 62 -21.68 -35.34 15.46
C GLU A 62 -20.40 -35.88 14.81
N ARG A 63 -20.50 -37.07 14.19
CA ARG A 63 -19.36 -37.65 13.47
C ARG A 63 -19.03 -36.83 12.22
N THR A 64 -17.80 -36.38 12.10
CA THR A 64 -17.28 -35.63 10.93
C THR A 64 -17.34 -36.40 9.60
N ASN A 65 -17.51 -37.72 9.65
CA ASN A 65 -17.65 -38.57 8.47
C ASN A 65 -19.11 -38.73 7.97
N ASN A 66 -20.08 -38.04 8.56
CA ASN A 66 -21.47 -38.10 8.10
C ASN A 66 -21.68 -37.20 6.88
N GLN A 67 -21.63 -37.78 5.67
CA GLN A 67 -21.74 -37.03 4.41
C GLN A 67 -23.06 -36.24 4.28
N VAL A 68 -24.18 -36.80 4.76
CA VAL A 68 -25.49 -36.14 4.64
C VAL A 68 -25.51 -34.82 5.39
N LEU A 69 -25.02 -34.80 6.64
CA LEU A 69 -24.93 -33.57 7.43
C LEU A 69 -23.93 -32.56 6.85
N ARG A 70 -22.83 -33.04 6.25
CA ARG A 70 -21.86 -32.17 5.58
C ARG A 70 -22.52 -31.45 4.39
N ASP A 71 -23.27 -32.18 3.58
CA ASP A 71 -23.93 -31.62 2.40
C ASP A 71 -25.06 -30.64 2.80
N GLU A 72 -25.81 -30.96 3.86
CA GLU A 72 -26.81 -30.04 4.43
C GLU A 72 -26.18 -28.73 4.92
N LEU A 73 -25.08 -28.81 5.67
CA LEU A 73 -24.35 -27.63 6.13
C LEU A 73 -23.70 -26.86 4.97
N ALA A 74 -23.19 -27.56 3.96
CA ALA A 74 -22.61 -26.93 2.79
C ALA A 74 -23.63 -26.06 2.05
N ASN A 75 -24.85 -26.58 1.87
CA ASN A 75 -25.94 -25.83 1.24
C ASN A 75 -26.41 -24.63 2.07
N GLN A 76 -26.25 -24.67 3.40
CA GLN A 76 -26.57 -23.53 4.28
C GLN A 76 -25.49 -22.45 4.25
N ILE A 77 -24.22 -22.83 4.08
CA ILE A 77 -23.08 -21.92 4.10
C ILE A 77 -22.89 -21.23 2.74
N ILE A 78 -23.18 -21.91 1.64
CA ILE A 78 -23.02 -21.37 0.28
C ILE A 78 -24.26 -20.53 -0.08
N VAL A 79 -24.10 -19.21 -0.16
CA VAL A 79 -25.19 -18.27 -0.50
C VAL A 79 -25.35 -18.11 -2.01
N GLY A 80 -24.24 -18.22 -2.77
CA GLY A 80 -24.27 -18.14 -4.22
C GLY A 80 -22.89 -18.16 -4.89
N GLU A 81 -22.87 -18.52 -6.17
CA GLU A 81 -21.69 -18.41 -7.03
C GLU A 81 -21.82 -17.15 -7.89
N GLU A 82 -20.86 -16.23 -7.75
CA GLU A 82 -20.75 -15.07 -8.64
C GLU A 82 -19.49 -15.24 -9.49
N SER A 83 -19.63 -15.24 -10.81
CA SER A 83 -18.48 -15.08 -11.69
C SER A 83 -18.10 -13.60 -11.75
N SER A 84 -17.20 -13.16 -10.88
CA SER A 84 -16.68 -11.79 -10.98
C SER A 84 -15.62 -11.73 -12.09
N PRO A 85 -15.82 -10.94 -13.17
CA PRO A 85 -14.75 -10.70 -14.11
C PRO A 85 -13.63 -9.92 -13.39
N GLN A 86 -12.46 -10.52 -13.27
CA GLN A 86 -11.29 -9.84 -12.71
C GLN A 86 -10.98 -8.62 -13.60
N GLN A 87 -11.10 -7.41 -13.06
CA GLN A 87 -10.69 -6.21 -13.79
C GLN A 87 -9.24 -6.40 -14.21
N ALA A 88 -8.98 -6.35 -15.51
CA ALA A 88 -7.65 -6.52 -16.06
C ALA A 88 -6.71 -5.50 -15.39
N GLN A 89 -5.77 -5.99 -14.59
CA GLN A 89 -4.68 -5.16 -14.08
C GLN A 89 -3.96 -4.60 -15.30
N PRO A 90 -3.82 -3.26 -15.43
CA PRO A 90 -3.16 -2.68 -16.58
C PRO A 90 -1.73 -3.19 -16.62
N THR A 91 -1.35 -3.73 -17.76
CA THR A 91 0.02 -4.21 -17.99
C THR A 91 1.01 -3.06 -17.76
N PRO A 92 2.27 -3.32 -17.38
CA PRO A 92 3.27 -2.26 -17.21
C PRO A 92 3.40 -1.39 -18.46
N SER A 93 3.21 -1.96 -19.65
CA SER A 93 3.15 -1.26 -20.93
C SER A 93 1.97 -0.30 -21.06
N GLU A 94 0.79 -0.67 -20.56
CA GLU A 94 -0.40 0.20 -20.55
C GLU A 94 -0.30 1.31 -19.51
N LYS A 95 0.35 1.04 -18.36
CA LYS A 95 0.66 2.08 -17.37
C LYS A 95 1.59 3.13 -17.98
N LEU A 96 2.64 2.69 -18.67
CA LEU A 96 3.58 3.60 -19.35
C LEU A 96 2.88 4.43 -20.43
N ARG A 97 1.99 3.84 -21.22
CA ARG A 97 1.21 4.57 -22.23
C ARG A 97 0.32 5.63 -21.61
N LYS A 98 -0.39 5.30 -20.53
CA LYS A 98 -1.22 6.28 -19.81
C LYS A 98 -0.39 7.42 -19.23
N GLU A 99 0.77 7.13 -18.68
CA GLU A 99 1.67 8.13 -18.11
C GLU A 99 2.26 9.06 -19.19
N VAL A 100 2.60 8.52 -20.36
CA VAL A 100 3.02 9.30 -21.53
C VAL A 100 1.88 10.16 -22.07
N ASP A 101 0.66 9.64 -22.13
CA ASP A 101 -0.52 10.41 -22.58
C ASP A 101 -0.88 11.53 -21.59
N GLU A 102 -0.71 11.31 -20.28
CA GLU A 102 -0.87 12.34 -19.25
C GLU A 102 0.19 13.45 -19.38
N LEU A 103 1.45 13.08 -19.65
CA LEU A 103 2.53 14.04 -19.90
C LEU A 103 2.39 14.79 -21.22
N ASN A 104 1.77 14.18 -22.23
CA ASN A 104 1.45 14.82 -23.51
C ASN A 104 0.19 15.69 -23.46
N GLN A 105 -0.54 15.75 -22.35
CA GLN A 105 -1.64 16.68 -22.24
C GLN A 105 -1.11 18.12 -22.20
N PRO A 106 -1.68 19.04 -23.01
CA PRO A 106 -1.25 20.42 -23.00
C PRO A 106 -1.43 21.01 -21.60
N SER A 107 -0.37 21.65 -21.11
CA SER A 107 -0.30 22.24 -19.79
C SER A 107 -1.49 23.16 -19.55
N THR A 108 -1.97 23.24 -18.31
CA THR A 108 -3.07 24.11 -17.92
C THR A 108 -2.84 25.56 -18.36
N LEU A 109 -1.58 25.99 -18.41
CA LEU A 109 -1.16 27.30 -18.93
C LEU A 109 -1.40 27.44 -20.46
N ASP A 110 -1.11 26.42 -21.25
CA ASP A 110 -1.37 26.41 -22.69
C ASP A 110 -2.87 26.40 -23.01
N LYS A 111 -3.66 25.70 -22.18
CA LYS A 111 -5.13 25.73 -22.26
C LYS A 111 -5.69 27.14 -21.96
N ILE A 112 -5.04 27.91 -21.07
CA ILE A 112 -5.44 29.30 -20.75
C ILE A 112 -4.98 30.26 -21.85
N LEU A 113 -3.77 30.09 -22.40
CA LEU A 113 -3.24 30.92 -23.48
C LEU A 113 -4.01 30.72 -24.80
N THR A 114 -4.39 29.49 -25.13
CA THR A 114 -5.23 29.21 -26.31
C THR A 114 -6.65 29.76 -26.18
N LYS A 115 -7.23 29.77 -24.97
CA LYS A 115 -8.50 30.45 -24.71
C LYS A 115 -8.39 31.96 -24.89
N ARG A 116 -7.32 32.58 -24.37
CA ARG A 116 -7.08 34.02 -24.56
C ARG A 116 -6.82 34.40 -26.02
N LYS A 117 -6.04 33.59 -26.76
CA LYS A 117 -5.80 33.82 -28.20
C LYS A 117 -7.10 33.80 -29.01
N LYS A 118 -7.98 32.83 -28.76
CA LYS A 118 -9.30 32.75 -29.40
C LYS A 118 -10.22 33.94 -29.03
N GLU A 119 -10.13 34.46 -27.80
CA GLU A 119 -10.87 35.67 -27.40
C GLU A 119 -10.34 36.95 -28.06
N THR A 120 -9.02 37.05 -28.32
CA THR A 120 -8.44 38.17 -29.07
C THR A 120 -8.75 38.12 -30.56
N GLU A 121 -8.77 36.93 -31.16
CA GLU A 121 -9.16 36.76 -32.58
C GLU A 121 -10.63 37.13 -32.81
N HIS A 122 -11.53 36.78 -31.88
CA HIS A 122 -12.94 37.21 -31.95
C HIS A 122 -13.15 38.71 -31.74
N LYS A 123 -12.20 39.42 -31.10
CA LYS A 123 -12.28 40.89 -30.95
C LYS A 123 -11.68 41.63 -32.16
N GLU A 124 -10.71 41.06 -32.86
CA GLU A 124 -10.16 41.66 -34.08
C GLU A 124 -11.08 41.51 -35.29
N GLU A 125 -11.94 40.48 -35.32
CA GLU A 125 -12.91 40.31 -36.42
C GLU A 125 -14.11 41.29 -36.32
N ILE A 126 -14.43 41.77 -35.11
CA ILE A 126 -15.49 42.79 -34.89
C ILE A 126 -14.96 44.22 -35.17
N ALA A 127 -13.64 44.44 -35.10
CA ALA A 127 -13.04 45.78 -35.24
C ALA A 127 -12.77 46.22 -36.69
N LYS A 128 -13.07 45.40 -37.70
CA LYS A 128 -12.84 45.74 -39.12
C LYS A 128 -14.08 46.15 -39.91
N GLU A 129 -15.28 46.13 -39.33
CA GLU A 129 -16.51 46.54 -40.02
C GLU A 129 -17.02 47.96 -39.68
N GLU A 130 -16.50 48.65 -38.66
CA GLU A 130 -16.89 50.05 -38.40
C GLU A 130 -15.81 51.04 -38.86
N LYS A 131 -16.07 51.62 -40.03
CA LYS A 131 -15.43 52.84 -40.53
C LYS A 131 -15.62 54.01 -39.56
N GLY A 132 -14.59 54.87 -39.50
CA GLY A 132 -14.79 56.31 -39.70
C GLY A 132 -14.77 57.23 -38.48
N GLU A 133 -14.02 58.33 -38.68
CA GLU A 133 -14.13 59.64 -38.03
C GLU A 133 -13.61 59.87 -36.58
N VAL A 134 -12.56 60.73 -36.52
CA VAL A 134 -12.39 61.88 -35.59
C VAL A 134 -12.02 61.48 -34.14
N SER A 135 -11.00 61.99 -33.43
CA SER A 135 -10.27 63.27 -33.43
C SER A 135 -9.01 63.14 -32.54
N LYS A 136 -8.06 64.07 -32.74
CA LYS A 136 -6.99 64.45 -31.80
C LYS A 136 -7.48 64.51 -30.35
N ILE A 137 -6.66 64.02 -29.41
CA ILE A 137 -6.33 64.72 -28.16
C ILE A 137 -4.88 64.35 -27.79
N GLU A 138 -4.05 65.38 -27.70
CA GLU A 138 -2.77 65.38 -27.00
C GLU A 138 -3.02 65.26 -25.50
N GLU A 139 -2.32 64.35 -24.81
CA GLU A 139 -2.00 64.56 -23.40
C GLU A 139 -0.56 64.15 -23.12
N ARG A 140 0.22 65.18 -22.77
CA ARG A 140 1.52 65.14 -22.10
C ARG A 140 1.42 64.29 -20.82
N PHE A 141 2.37 63.39 -20.62
CA PHE A 141 2.83 63.07 -19.26
C PHE A 141 4.35 62.93 -19.26
N GLU A 142 5.01 64.04 -18.95
CA GLU A 142 6.38 64.09 -18.47
C GLU A 142 6.39 63.60 -17.02
N GLY A 143 7.31 62.69 -16.64
CA GLY A 143 7.69 62.58 -15.24
C GLY A 143 8.22 61.25 -14.73
N LEU A 144 9.54 61.23 -14.51
CA LEU A 144 10.32 60.41 -13.55
C LEU A 144 10.39 58.89 -13.80
N GLY A 145 11.54 58.25 -14.04
CA GLY A 145 12.92 58.57 -13.65
C GLY A 145 13.33 57.79 -12.40
N GLY A 146 14.20 56.77 -12.56
CA GLY A 146 14.89 56.05 -11.47
C GLY A 146 15.02 54.54 -11.74
N THR A 147 15.94 54.02 -12.56
CA THR A 147 17.38 53.68 -12.32
C THR A 147 17.70 52.77 -11.12
N GLY A 148 18.18 51.55 -11.42
CA GLY A 148 19.13 50.76 -10.62
C GLY A 148 18.55 49.96 -9.44
N THR A 149 19.07 48.83 -8.95
CA THR A 149 20.41 48.22 -9.08
C THR A 149 20.38 46.78 -8.49
N THR A 150 20.95 45.83 -9.23
CA THR A 150 21.63 44.55 -8.91
C THR A 150 21.52 43.81 -7.55
N THR A 151 21.26 42.49 -7.66
CA THR A 151 21.85 41.30 -6.99
C THR A 151 22.57 41.42 -5.64
N SER A 152 22.26 40.50 -4.71
CA SER A 152 23.31 39.72 -4.03
C SER A 152 22.82 38.35 -3.53
N VAL A 153 23.62 37.35 -3.89
CA VAL A 153 23.66 35.96 -3.38
C VAL A 153 24.51 35.97 -2.12
N VAL A 154 24.08 35.32 -1.03
CA VAL A 154 24.99 34.90 0.05
C VAL A 154 24.69 33.46 0.46
N LYS A 155 25.58 32.56 0.04
CA LYS A 155 25.93 31.30 0.73
C LYS A 155 26.77 31.65 1.97
N ALA A 156 26.50 31.00 3.09
CA ALA A 156 27.47 30.86 4.18
C ALA A 156 27.36 29.45 4.80
N SER A 157 28.30 28.61 4.37
CA SER A 157 28.86 27.40 4.99
C SER A 157 29.27 27.65 6.45
N GLU A 158 28.89 26.78 7.40
CA GLU A 158 29.70 25.64 7.88
C GLU A 158 30.90 26.07 8.76
N GLU A 159 30.69 26.19 10.09
CA GLU A 159 31.73 25.98 11.12
C GLU A 159 31.18 26.23 12.55
N ILE A 160 30.61 25.21 13.23
CA ILE A 160 30.66 25.13 14.70
C ILE A 160 30.77 23.66 15.12
N LYS A 161 32.01 23.20 15.32
CA LYS A 161 32.34 21.97 16.03
C LYS A 161 32.79 22.31 17.46
N LYS A 162 32.18 21.60 18.43
CA LYS A 162 32.64 21.37 19.83
C LYS A 162 32.55 22.62 20.73
N VAL A 163 31.93 22.63 21.91
CA VAL A 163 31.95 21.71 23.06
C VAL A 163 30.74 22.04 23.95
N ALA A 164 29.96 21.05 24.40
CA ALA A 164 29.53 20.90 25.80
C ALA A 164 28.41 19.86 25.93
N LYS A 165 28.76 18.77 26.59
CA LYS A 165 27.89 17.70 27.07
C LYS A 165 26.86 18.25 28.07
N LYS A 166 25.57 17.97 27.87
CA LYS A 166 24.73 17.27 28.86
C LYS A 166 23.29 17.14 28.38
N ALA A 167 22.77 15.94 28.60
CA ALA A 167 21.37 15.56 28.74
C ALA A 167 20.49 15.51 27.48
N LEU A 168 19.66 14.46 27.48
CA LEU A 168 18.56 14.16 26.56
C LEU A 168 18.93 13.68 25.15
N LYS A 169 19.58 12.51 25.09
CA LYS A 169 19.38 11.59 23.96
C LYS A 169 18.27 10.62 24.31
N GLN A 170 17.06 10.91 23.84
CA GLN A 170 16.16 9.84 23.45
C GLN A 170 16.83 9.10 22.27
N PRO A 171 16.98 7.77 22.30
CA PRO A 171 17.45 7.06 21.12
C PRO A 171 16.34 7.09 20.07
N LYS A 172 16.54 7.95 19.06
CA LYS A 172 15.95 7.74 17.73
C LYS A 172 16.27 6.29 17.33
N LYS A 173 15.26 5.43 17.20
CA LYS A 173 15.38 4.07 16.65
C LYS A 173 15.74 4.19 15.16
N THR A 174 17.00 4.46 14.87
CA THR A 174 17.62 4.01 13.62
C THR A 174 17.65 2.49 13.68
N GLY A 175 17.15 1.79 12.65
CA GLY A 175 17.06 0.33 12.60
C GLY A 175 18.41 -0.37 12.75
N ALA A 176 18.89 -0.47 13.99
CA ALA A 176 20.07 -1.21 14.36
C ALA A 176 19.78 -2.69 14.17
N LEU A 177 20.72 -3.42 13.55
CA LEU A 177 20.65 -4.87 13.53
C LEU A 177 20.52 -5.39 14.97
N PRO A 178 19.71 -6.43 15.21
CA PRO A 178 19.56 -7.03 16.52
C PRO A 178 20.93 -7.47 17.03
N THR A 179 21.15 -7.27 18.33
CA THR A 179 22.38 -7.72 18.95
C THR A 179 22.37 -9.23 19.07
N LYS A 180 23.56 -9.83 19.09
CA LYS A 180 23.71 -11.28 19.17
C LYS A 180 23.05 -11.89 20.41
N LYS A 181 22.97 -11.14 21.51
CA LYS A 181 22.30 -11.57 22.75
C LYS A 181 20.78 -11.67 22.55
N GLU A 182 20.16 -10.67 21.95
CA GLU A 182 18.72 -10.66 21.65
C GLU A 182 18.30 -11.84 20.75
N LEU A 183 19.17 -12.23 19.80
CA LEU A 183 18.92 -13.40 18.95
C LEU A 183 19.00 -14.73 19.71
N LEU A 184 19.90 -14.84 20.69
CA LEU A 184 20.02 -16.04 21.51
C LEU A 184 18.86 -16.15 22.51
N ASP A 185 18.47 -15.02 23.12
CA ASP A 185 17.32 -14.95 24.01
C ASP A 185 16.02 -15.31 23.26
N PHE A 186 15.87 -14.86 22.00
CA PHE A 186 14.76 -15.25 21.13
C PHE A 186 14.76 -16.76 20.84
N ALA A 187 15.93 -17.34 20.57
CA ALA A 187 16.03 -18.78 20.31
C ALA A 187 15.66 -19.63 21.54
N GLU A 188 16.02 -19.17 22.73
CA GLU A 188 15.69 -19.85 23.99
C GLU A 188 14.21 -19.71 24.35
N HIS A 189 13.66 -18.48 24.28
CA HIS A 189 12.32 -18.19 24.80
C HIS A 189 11.19 -18.33 23.78
N GLU A 190 11.39 -17.89 22.53
CA GLU A 190 10.34 -17.89 21.51
C GLU A 190 10.34 -19.20 20.71
N LEU A 191 11.53 -19.74 20.41
CA LEU A 191 11.68 -21.01 19.68
C LEU A 191 11.78 -22.23 20.60
N ASN A 192 11.79 -22.05 21.93
CA ASN A 192 11.95 -23.11 22.93
C ASN A 192 13.13 -24.06 22.65
N MET A 193 14.23 -23.50 22.13
CA MET A 193 15.40 -24.29 21.75
C MET A 193 16.29 -24.54 22.98
N THR A 194 16.70 -25.80 23.18
CA THR A 194 17.59 -26.16 24.30
C THR A 194 19.02 -25.66 24.06
N MET A 195 19.46 -24.72 24.90
CA MET A 195 20.78 -24.08 24.80
C MET A 195 21.89 -24.90 25.45
N ASP A 196 22.11 -26.12 24.95
CA ASP A 196 23.27 -26.94 25.31
C ASP A 196 24.61 -26.24 24.96
N GLU A 197 25.70 -26.66 25.59
CA GLU A 197 27.04 -26.09 25.28
C GLU A 197 27.40 -26.19 23.79
N LYS A 198 26.96 -27.25 23.11
CA LYS A 198 27.22 -27.47 21.69
C LYS A 198 26.44 -26.49 20.81
N THR A 199 25.16 -26.27 21.10
CA THR A 199 24.30 -25.35 20.34
C THR A 199 24.73 -23.91 20.57
N THR A 200 25.02 -23.54 21.82
CA THR A 200 25.54 -22.23 22.19
C THR A 200 26.88 -21.92 21.49
N LYS A 201 27.81 -22.88 21.44
CA LYS A 201 29.09 -22.72 20.71
C LYS A 201 28.87 -22.58 19.19
N LYS A 202 27.89 -23.29 18.62
CA LYS A 202 27.56 -23.20 17.18
C LYS A 202 27.00 -21.81 16.84
N LEU A 203 25.99 -21.35 17.57
CA LEU A 203 25.36 -20.05 17.36
C LEU A 203 26.33 -18.90 17.65
N ASN A 204 27.21 -19.05 18.65
CA ASN A 204 28.25 -18.07 18.93
C ASN A 204 29.32 -17.94 17.84
N LYS A 205 29.49 -18.95 16.98
CA LYS A 205 30.41 -18.87 15.83
C LYS A 205 29.77 -18.26 14.58
N MET A 206 28.45 -18.27 14.46
CA MET A 206 27.75 -17.73 13.30
C MET A 206 27.72 -16.19 13.30
N ALA A 207 27.74 -15.59 12.12
CA ALA A 207 27.58 -14.15 11.97
C ALA A 207 26.13 -13.74 12.30
N VAL A 208 25.95 -12.51 12.78
CA VAL A 208 24.62 -11.96 13.10
C VAL A 208 23.61 -12.07 11.94
N PRO A 209 23.95 -11.75 10.67
CA PRO A 209 23.00 -11.92 9.56
C PRO A 209 22.56 -13.38 9.36
N ASP A 210 23.48 -14.34 9.48
CA ASP A 210 23.16 -15.76 9.33
C ASP A 210 22.26 -16.26 10.46
N LEU A 211 22.44 -15.73 11.68
CA LEU A 211 21.56 -16.02 12.82
C LEU A 211 20.15 -15.47 12.62
N ILE A 212 20.01 -14.28 12.03
CA ILE A 212 18.69 -13.71 11.72
C ILE A 212 17.95 -14.61 10.73
N THR A 213 18.65 -15.10 9.69
CA THR A 213 18.04 -15.99 8.69
C THR A 213 17.71 -17.39 9.24
N GLU A 214 18.58 -17.98 10.06
CA GLU A 214 18.35 -19.31 10.63
C GLU A 214 17.25 -19.30 11.69
N LEU A 215 17.15 -18.23 12.49
CA LEU A 215 16.15 -18.10 13.55
C LEU A 215 14.84 -17.47 13.06
N ASN A 216 14.73 -17.12 11.77
CA ASN A 216 13.60 -16.36 11.20
C ASN A 216 13.22 -15.14 12.06
N TYR A 217 14.23 -14.43 12.56
CA TYR A 217 14.02 -13.36 13.52
C TYR A 217 13.43 -12.12 12.81
N SER A 218 12.19 -11.77 13.15
CA SER A 218 11.56 -10.50 12.76
C SER A 218 11.62 -9.52 13.93
N ALA A 219 12.21 -8.34 13.70
CA ALA A 219 12.34 -7.33 14.74
C ALA A 219 10.95 -6.80 15.14
N PRO A 220 10.57 -6.83 16.43
CA PRO A 220 9.27 -6.35 16.88
C PRO A 220 9.13 -4.84 16.64
N GLY A 221 8.14 -4.45 15.82
CA GLY A 221 7.83 -3.06 15.51
C GLY A 221 8.12 -2.59 14.08
N LYS A 222 8.18 -3.49 13.11
CA LYS A 222 8.04 -3.19 11.67
C LYS A 222 6.76 -3.83 11.14
N ASP A 223 5.61 -3.38 11.65
CA ASP A 223 4.31 -3.58 10.99
C ASP A 223 3.88 -2.24 10.38
#